data_AF-A0A968T789-F1
#
_entry.id   AF-A0A968T789-F1
#
_cell.length_a   1.000
_cell.length_b   1.000
_cell.length_c   1.000
_cell.angle_alpha   90.00
_cell.angle_beta   90.00
_cell.angle_gamma   90.00
#
_symmetry.space_group_name_H-M   'P 1'
#
loop_
_entity.id
_entity.type
_entity.pdbx_description
1 polymer ?
#
loop_
_entity_poly.entity_id
_entity_poly.type
_entity_poly.pdbx_seq_one_letter_code
_entity_poly.pdbx_strand_id
1 'polypeptide(L)'
;MLPAQRAREIVGVLGGLIGVAFYLFTQLAGRLVPQFANAQNATTLLSLNSPLIPSAWAGRALVAAGEGDTPTLLLLGGAFVLLSLLTFVSCLLLAERLYYAGWANLANQGGRVRAGGRSQKSEVGSADERGALSGLARLVSFLPVPSRAILVKDLHLFRRDLRNLQQLIFPLALASIWVFQLFGSDRSIAAVDEPGWARTLSDLASTGIVFYVCVTLSGAMAGTGISREGRAMYLLKVAPVSERNLLLGKIALAYLPYPLVGTPLLLALALFAGMSIASFVGQWLLLMLVGIGATSISIGLGAWFPNLAWENPQQQTSWQAGCLSVVLLPVYLALVTGFAAGGRLLAEVVGGPFSLTLTLGGWLLAVLVATLATMGGLAFGTRGVERLEL
;
A
#
# COMPACT_ATOMS: atom_id res chain seq x y z
N MET A 1 -6.96 33.30 9.70
CA MET A 1 -7.43 32.42 10.79
C MET A 1 -7.81 31.09 10.18
N LEU A 2 -7.05 30.02 10.44
CA LEU A 2 -7.33 28.68 9.91
C LEU A 2 -8.55 28.08 10.64
N PRO A 3 -9.53 27.47 9.94
CA PRO A 3 -10.66 26.82 10.61
C PRO A 3 -10.17 25.72 11.55
N ALA A 4 -10.67 25.69 12.78
CA ALA A 4 -10.20 24.84 13.88
C ALA A 4 -10.19 23.33 13.55
N GLN A 5 -11.09 22.86 12.67
CA GLN A 5 -11.11 21.47 12.21
C GLN A 5 -9.89 21.11 11.34
N ARG A 6 -9.43 22.03 10.48
CA ARG A 6 -8.30 21.78 9.57
C ARG A 6 -6.94 21.93 10.26
N ALA A 7 -6.85 22.83 11.24
CA ALA A 7 -5.68 22.90 12.12
C ALA A 7 -5.46 21.56 12.85
N ARG A 8 -6.55 20.93 13.32
CA ARG A 8 -6.51 19.60 13.95
C ARG A 8 -6.05 18.50 12.97
N GLU A 9 -6.51 18.54 11.72
CA GLU A 9 -6.08 17.60 10.68
C GLU A 9 -4.57 17.74 10.36
N ILE A 10 -4.07 18.98 10.22
CA ILE A 10 -2.65 19.26 9.96
C ILE A 10 -1.77 18.85 11.15
N VAL A 11 -2.18 19.21 12.37
CA VAL A 11 -1.48 18.81 13.61
C VAL A 11 -1.49 17.30 13.76
N GLY A 12 -2.58 16.62 13.40
CA GLY A 12 -2.65 15.15 13.40
C GLY A 12 -1.65 14.51 12.42
N VAL A 13 -1.54 15.04 11.20
CA VAL A 13 -0.58 14.53 10.20
C VAL A 13 0.87 14.81 10.63
N LEU A 14 1.17 16.02 11.10
CA LEU A 14 2.50 16.38 11.60
C LEU A 14 2.89 15.55 12.83
N GLY A 15 1.98 15.42 13.80
CA GLY A 15 2.19 14.59 14.98
C GLY A 15 2.39 13.12 14.63
N GLY A 16 1.64 12.61 13.64
CA GLY A 16 1.83 11.26 13.10
C GLY A 16 3.21 11.10 12.45
N LEU A 17 3.63 12.01 11.57
CA LEU A 17 4.94 11.97 10.91
C LEU A 17 6.09 12.07 11.92
N ILE A 18 5.99 12.97 12.89
CA ILE A 18 6.99 13.11 13.96
C ILE A 18 7.03 11.84 14.82
N GLY A 19 5.86 11.28 15.18
CA GLY A 19 5.78 10.04 15.94
C GLY A 19 6.42 8.87 15.20
N VAL A 20 6.19 8.75 13.89
CA VAL A 20 6.82 7.73 13.04
C VAL A 20 8.33 7.96 12.96
N ALA A 21 8.78 9.19 12.74
CA ALA A 21 10.19 9.53 12.68
C ALA A 21 10.90 9.22 14.02
N PHE A 22 10.28 9.58 15.14
CA PHE A 22 10.79 9.29 16.48
C PHE A 22 10.83 7.79 16.77
N TYR A 23 9.80 7.05 16.36
CA TYR A 23 9.79 5.59 16.50
C TYR A 23 10.89 4.94 15.67
N LEU A 24 11.04 5.33 14.40
CA LEU A 24 12.11 4.83 13.53
C LEU A 24 13.49 5.16 14.09
N PHE A 25 13.66 6.38 14.62
CA PHE A 25 14.89 6.79 15.29
C PHE A 25 15.17 5.96 16.54
N THR A 26 14.18 5.73 17.39
CA THR A 26 14.33 4.94 18.62
C THR A 26 14.62 3.47 18.32
N GLN A 27 13.97 2.91 17.31
CA GLN A 27 14.25 1.57 16.76
C GLN A 27 15.69 1.46 16.27
N LEU A 28 16.10 2.41 15.42
CA LEU A 28 17.43 2.45 14.85
C LEU A 28 18.48 2.61 15.95
N ALA A 29 18.27 3.54 16.89
CA ALA A 29 19.13 3.74 18.04
C ALA A 29 19.21 2.49 18.91
N GLY A 30 18.08 1.86 19.25
CA GLY A 30 18.04 0.63 20.06
C GLY A 30 18.76 -0.55 19.42
N ARG A 31 18.91 -0.57 18.08
CA ARG A 31 19.66 -1.60 17.33
C ARG A 31 21.13 -1.24 17.15
N LEU A 32 21.45 0.02 16.95
CA LEU A 32 22.83 0.49 16.77
C LEU A 32 23.60 0.57 18.11
N VAL A 33 22.94 0.98 19.20
CA VAL A 33 23.53 1.07 20.56
C VAL A 33 24.22 -0.23 21.03
N PRO A 34 23.60 -1.43 20.94
CA PRO A 34 24.29 -2.67 21.29
C PRO A 34 25.40 -3.05 20.29
N GLN A 35 25.32 -2.62 19.04
CA GLN A 35 26.42 -2.78 18.08
C GLN A 35 27.62 -1.87 18.41
N PHE A 36 27.40 -0.69 18.99
CA PHE A 36 28.43 0.24 19.45
C PHE A 36 29.11 -0.19 20.77
N ALA A 37 28.48 -1.05 21.57
CA ALA A 37 29.00 -1.48 22.86
C ALA A 37 30.09 -2.57 22.78
N ASN A 38 30.19 -3.30 21.66
CA ASN A 38 31.13 -4.40 21.49
C ASN A 38 32.30 -4.02 20.56
N ALA A 39 33.54 -4.06 21.08
CA ALA A 39 34.76 -3.70 20.36
C ALA A 39 35.07 -4.58 19.11
N GLN A 40 34.46 -5.77 18.99
CA GLN A 40 34.57 -6.64 17.81
C GLN A 40 33.82 -6.10 16.57
N ASN A 41 32.97 -5.09 16.72
CA ASN A 41 32.20 -4.47 15.62
C ASN A 41 32.93 -3.31 14.93
N ALA A 42 34.23 -3.13 15.17
CA ALA A 42 35.04 -2.11 14.49
C ALA A 42 35.02 -2.29 12.95
N THR A 43 34.87 -3.52 12.46
CA THR A 43 34.74 -3.85 11.04
C THR A 43 33.38 -3.45 10.45
N THR A 44 32.30 -3.50 11.24
CA THR A 44 30.97 -2.98 10.86
C THR A 44 30.92 -1.45 10.89
N LEU A 45 31.71 -0.80 11.75
CA LEU A 45 31.91 0.65 11.71
C LEU A 45 32.67 1.09 10.44
N LEU A 46 33.62 0.29 9.98
CA LEU A 46 34.34 0.52 8.72
C LEU A 46 33.45 0.27 7.48
N SER A 47 32.48 -0.65 7.54
CA SER A 47 31.55 -0.90 6.42
C SER A 47 30.40 0.12 6.34
N LEU A 48 29.98 0.70 7.47
CA LEU A 48 29.04 1.85 7.51
C LEU A 48 29.70 3.17 7.10
N ASN A 49 31.04 3.23 7.11
CA ASN A 49 31.83 4.34 6.57
C ASN A 49 31.90 4.27 5.03
N SER A 50 30.73 4.17 4.38
CA SER A 50 30.61 4.25 2.93
C SER A 50 31.04 5.64 2.44
N PRO A 51 31.88 5.75 1.39
CA PRO A 51 32.36 7.02 0.86
C PRO A 51 31.27 7.97 0.35
N LEU A 52 30.02 7.51 0.25
CA LEU A 52 28.94 8.19 -0.43
C LEU A 52 27.90 8.79 0.53
N ILE A 53 28.00 8.55 1.84
CA ILE A 53 27.02 9.07 2.79
C ILE A 53 27.40 10.51 3.18
N PRO A 54 26.50 11.50 3.03
CA PRO A 54 26.80 12.90 3.34
C PRO A 54 27.26 13.14 4.79
N SER A 55 26.75 12.37 5.75
CA SER A 55 27.18 12.45 7.15
C SER A 55 28.63 12.00 7.36
N ALA A 56 29.13 11.07 6.53
CA ALA A 56 30.52 10.63 6.58
C ALA A 56 31.48 11.73 6.05
N TRP A 57 31.03 12.56 5.09
CA TRP A 57 31.83 13.69 4.58
C TRP A 57 32.06 14.75 5.66
N ALA A 58 31.05 15.04 6.49
CA ALA A 58 31.19 15.97 7.61
C ALA A 58 32.19 15.46 8.67
N GLY A 59 32.12 14.18 9.02
CA GLY A 59 33.06 13.56 9.96
C GLY A 59 34.50 13.55 9.45
N ARG A 60 34.71 13.18 8.17
CA ARG A 60 36.04 13.18 7.54
C ARG A 60 36.61 14.58 7.35
N ALA A 61 35.77 15.57 7.05
CA ALA A 61 36.19 16.96 7.00
C ALA A 61 36.68 17.45 8.37
N LEU A 62 35.99 17.06 9.47
CA LEU A 62 36.42 17.41 10.82
C LEU A 62 37.77 16.78 11.20
N VAL A 63 38.00 15.52 10.82
CA VAL A 63 39.28 14.82 11.05
C VAL A 63 40.40 15.44 10.20
N ALA A 64 40.16 15.71 8.92
CA ALA A 64 41.12 16.36 8.03
C ALA A 64 41.51 17.78 8.49
N ALA A 65 40.58 18.51 9.12
CA ALA A 65 40.87 19.80 9.76
C ALA A 65 41.84 19.66 10.95
N GLY A 66 41.76 18.56 11.71
CA GLY A 66 42.65 18.26 12.83
C GLY A 66 44.02 17.74 12.40
N GLU A 67 44.09 16.99 11.30
CA GLU A 67 45.34 16.42 10.75
C GLU A 67 46.11 17.40 9.84
N GLY A 68 45.51 18.55 9.48
CA GLY A 68 46.12 19.55 8.61
C GLY A 68 46.08 19.21 7.10
N ASP A 69 45.32 18.17 6.72
CA ASP A 69 45.15 17.76 5.33
C ASP A 69 44.15 18.67 4.60
N THR A 70 44.66 19.80 4.13
CA THR A 70 43.90 20.84 3.42
C THR A 70 43.13 20.37 2.17
N PRO A 71 43.65 19.48 1.28
CA PRO A 71 42.90 19.06 0.09
C PRO A 71 41.68 18.20 0.42
N THR A 72 41.77 17.28 1.39
CA THR A 72 40.61 16.46 1.79
C THR A 72 39.57 17.30 2.54
N LEU A 73 40.01 18.26 3.38
CA LEU A 73 39.12 19.22 4.03
C LEU A 73 38.30 20.03 3.01
N LEU A 74 38.96 20.59 2.00
CA LEU A 74 38.30 21.42 0.98
C LEU A 74 37.35 20.60 0.10
N LEU A 75 37.72 19.39 -0.30
CA LEU A 75 36.88 18.54 -1.14
C LEU A 75 35.67 17.98 -0.38
N LEU A 76 35.89 17.32 0.76
CA LEU A 76 34.81 16.67 1.53
C LEU A 76 33.97 17.70 2.29
N GLY A 77 34.62 18.68 2.92
CA GLY A 77 33.94 19.78 3.61
C GLY A 77 33.19 20.68 2.62
N GLY A 78 33.81 21.00 1.48
CA GLY A 78 33.16 21.74 0.41
C GLY A 78 31.96 21.01 -0.18
N ALA A 79 32.09 19.71 -0.49
CA ALA A 79 30.98 18.89 -0.97
C ALA A 79 29.81 18.80 0.03
N PHE A 80 30.11 18.69 1.33
CA PHE A 80 29.08 18.69 2.38
C PHE A 80 28.36 20.04 2.49
N VAL A 81 29.09 21.15 2.48
CA VAL A 81 28.51 22.50 2.52
C VAL A 81 27.66 22.76 1.27
N LEU A 82 28.16 22.40 0.09
CA LEU A 82 27.46 22.60 -1.17
C LEU A 82 26.17 21.76 -1.22
N LEU A 83 26.23 20.50 -0.79
CA LEU A 83 25.04 19.66 -0.65
C LEU A 83 24.05 20.27 0.33
N SER A 84 24.48 20.68 1.53
CA SER A 84 23.63 21.31 2.54
C SER A 84 22.93 22.57 2.01
N LEU A 85 23.68 23.42 1.29
CA LEU A 85 23.16 24.62 0.66
C LEU A 85 22.14 24.28 -0.44
N LEU A 86 22.42 23.27 -1.27
CA LEU A 86 21.51 22.79 -2.31
C LEU A 86 20.20 22.28 -1.69
N THR A 87 20.27 21.48 -0.63
CA THR A 87 19.07 20.97 0.05
C THR A 87 18.28 22.11 0.68
N PHE A 88 18.97 23.08 1.30
CA PHE A 88 18.33 24.25 1.91
C PHE A 88 17.62 25.11 0.88
N VAL A 89 18.29 25.47 -0.22
CA VAL A 89 17.71 26.25 -1.32
C VAL A 89 16.57 25.47 -1.98
N SER A 90 16.72 24.16 -2.17
CA SER A 90 15.64 23.32 -2.69
C SER A 90 14.42 23.34 -1.77
N CYS A 91 14.62 23.18 -0.46
CA CYS A 91 13.54 23.32 0.53
C CYS A 91 12.88 24.70 0.47
N LEU A 92 13.65 25.77 0.31
CA LEU A 92 13.14 27.13 0.26
C LEU A 92 12.31 27.38 -1.01
N LEU A 93 12.80 26.93 -2.17
CA LEU A 93 12.08 27.00 -3.44
C LEU A 93 10.81 26.13 -3.45
N LEU A 94 10.89 24.91 -2.91
CA LEU A 94 9.72 24.06 -2.74
C LEU A 94 8.72 24.67 -1.76
N ALA A 95 9.19 25.23 -0.65
CA ALA A 95 8.34 25.89 0.32
C ALA A 95 7.63 27.09 -0.32
N GLU A 96 8.32 27.95 -1.07
CA GLU A 96 7.70 29.07 -1.77
C GLU A 96 6.62 28.59 -2.76
N ARG A 97 6.96 27.64 -3.64
CA ARG A 97 6.02 27.13 -4.67
C ARG A 97 4.83 26.39 -4.06
N LEU A 98 5.07 25.51 -3.10
CA LEU A 98 4.03 24.68 -2.48
C LEU A 98 3.21 25.48 -1.47
N TYR A 99 3.78 26.46 -0.78
CA TYR A 99 3.05 27.32 0.14
C TYR A 99 2.09 28.22 -0.62
N TYR A 100 2.54 28.90 -1.69
CA TYR A 100 1.64 29.72 -2.50
C TYR A 100 0.57 28.88 -3.20
N ALA A 101 0.93 27.74 -3.80
CA ALA A 101 -0.04 26.84 -4.42
C ALA A 101 -1.01 26.26 -3.39
N GLY A 102 -0.52 25.88 -2.22
CA GLY A 102 -1.32 25.36 -1.11
C GLY A 102 -2.29 26.42 -0.58
N TRP A 103 -1.80 27.64 -0.34
CA TRP A 103 -2.59 28.76 0.18
C TRP A 103 -3.64 29.26 -0.82
N ALA A 104 -3.29 29.37 -2.10
CA ALA A 104 -4.23 29.73 -3.17
C ALA A 104 -5.32 28.67 -3.40
N ASN A 105 -4.96 27.38 -3.33
CA ASN A 105 -5.92 26.29 -3.42
C ASN A 105 -6.79 26.19 -2.15
N LEU A 106 -6.26 26.53 -0.98
CA LEU A 106 -7.00 26.61 0.28
C LEU A 106 -8.01 27.77 0.29
N ALA A 107 -7.66 28.91 -0.31
CA ALA A 107 -8.56 30.07 -0.42
C ALA A 107 -9.73 29.83 -1.40
N ASN A 108 -9.52 29.04 -2.45
CA ASN A 108 -10.53 28.81 -3.50
C ASN A 108 -11.47 27.62 -3.25
N GLN A 109 -11.26 26.79 -2.23
CA GLN A 109 -12.14 25.66 -1.91
C GLN A 109 -13.34 26.02 -1.02
N GLY A 110 -13.49 27.29 -0.63
CA GLY A 110 -14.58 27.78 0.23
C GLY A 110 -15.87 28.22 -0.50
N GLY A 111 -15.91 28.23 -1.84
CA GLY A 111 -17.13 28.69 -2.51
C GLY A 111 -16.99 28.87 -4.01
N ARG A 112 -17.16 27.78 -4.77
CA ARG A 112 -17.86 27.81 -6.06
C ARG A 112 -18.18 26.40 -6.50
N VAL A 113 -19.47 26.04 -6.35
CA VAL A 113 -20.13 25.15 -7.29
C VAL A 113 -19.74 25.65 -8.68
N ARG A 114 -19.06 24.81 -9.46
CA ARG A 114 -18.67 25.11 -10.83
C ARG A 114 -19.96 25.22 -11.63
N ALA A 115 -20.54 26.41 -11.65
CA ALA A 115 -21.72 26.74 -12.43
C ALA A 115 -21.41 26.39 -13.89
N GLY A 116 -22.34 25.66 -14.51
CA GLY A 116 -22.24 25.24 -15.89
C GLY A 116 -21.97 26.43 -16.79
N GLY A 117 -21.00 26.28 -17.69
CA GLY A 117 -20.64 27.33 -18.63
C GLY A 117 -19.46 26.95 -19.49
N ARG A 118 -19.80 26.53 -20.73
CA ARG A 118 -18.95 26.43 -21.92
C ARG A 118 -18.09 25.17 -22.09
N SER A 119 -18.64 24.30 -22.94
CA SER A 119 -17.91 23.59 -23.99
C SER A 119 -16.68 24.35 -24.46
N GLN A 120 -15.50 23.90 -24.02
CA GLN A 120 -14.24 24.24 -24.64
C GLN A 120 -13.46 22.92 -24.75
N LYS A 121 -13.44 22.40 -25.98
CA LYS A 121 -12.54 21.35 -26.48
C LYS A 121 -11.22 21.37 -25.71
N SER A 122 -11.07 20.45 -24.77
CA SER A 122 -9.79 20.17 -24.12
C SER A 122 -9.10 19.08 -24.93
N GLU A 123 -8.44 19.45 -26.02
CA GLU A 123 -7.50 18.57 -26.74
C GLU A 123 -6.09 18.56 -26.11
N VAL A 124 -5.82 19.40 -25.11
CA VAL A 124 -4.45 19.66 -24.62
C VAL A 124 -4.01 18.75 -23.44
N GLY A 125 -4.87 17.87 -22.91
CA GLY A 125 -4.50 16.93 -21.83
C GLY A 125 -4.15 15.50 -22.29
N SER A 126 -4.23 15.22 -23.59
CA SER A 126 -4.51 13.85 -24.04
C SER A 126 -3.31 12.99 -24.44
N ALA A 127 -2.07 13.50 -24.45
CA ALA A 127 -0.91 12.70 -24.86
C ALA A 127 -0.27 11.92 -23.70
N ASP A 128 -0.02 12.57 -22.56
CA ASP A 128 0.69 11.96 -21.42
C ASP A 128 -0.22 11.11 -20.54
N GLU A 129 -1.48 11.55 -20.30
CA GLU A 129 -2.45 10.77 -19.53
C GLU A 129 -2.87 9.50 -20.27
N ARG A 130 -2.96 9.53 -21.61
CA ARG A 130 -3.23 8.32 -22.43
C ARG A 130 -2.10 7.31 -22.33
N GLY A 131 -0.85 7.72 -22.11
CA GLY A 131 0.30 6.83 -21.93
C GLY A 131 0.18 5.95 -20.68
N ALA A 132 0.00 6.56 -19.51
CA ALA A 132 -0.19 5.84 -18.25
C ALA A 132 -1.52 5.04 -18.21
N LEU A 133 -2.58 5.60 -18.81
CA LEU A 133 -3.86 4.93 -18.96
C LEU A 133 -3.78 3.75 -19.95
N SER A 134 -2.91 3.78 -20.96
CA SER A 134 -2.69 2.65 -21.89
C SER A 134 -2.00 1.46 -21.23
N GLY A 135 -1.13 1.72 -20.24
CA GLY A 135 -0.49 0.69 -19.42
C GLY A 135 -1.48 -0.01 -18.50
N LEU A 136 -2.31 0.76 -17.79
CA LEU A 136 -3.41 0.22 -16.98
C LEU A 136 -4.49 -0.44 -17.84
N ALA A 137 -4.82 0.13 -19.01
CA ALA A 137 -5.76 -0.48 -19.94
C ALA A 137 -5.28 -1.84 -20.43
N ARG A 138 -3.98 -2.02 -20.68
CA ARG A 138 -3.39 -3.33 -21.01
C ARG A 138 -3.49 -4.32 -19.85
N LEU A 139 -3.22 -3.89 -18.62
CA LEU A 139 -3.35 -4.75 -17.44
C LEU A 139 -4.79 -5.21 -17.20
N VAL A 140 -5.80 -4.43 -17.58
CA VAL A 140 -7.22 -4.72 -17.33
C VAL A 140 -7.96 -5.10 -18.63
N SER A 141 -7.25 -5.69 -19.61
CA SER A 141 -7.85 -6.11 -20.89
C SER A 141 -8.80 -7.28 -20.84
N PHE A 142 -8.76 -8.04 -19.75
CA PHE A 142 -9.67 -9.15 -19.49
C PHE A 142 -11.04 -8.70 -18.96
N LEU A 143 -11.25 -7.42 -18.60
CA LEU A 143 -12.54 -6.93 -18.15
C LEU A 143 -13.46 -6.54 -19.33
N PRO A 144 -14.79 -6.68 -19.16
CA PRO A 144 -15.76 -6.09 -20.07
C PRO A 144 -15.55 -4.58 -20.24
N VAL A 145 -15.80 -4.08 -21.45
CA VAL A 145 -15.75 -2.64 -21.78
C VAL A 145 -16.47 -1.74 -20.75
N PRO A 146 -17.70 -2.03 -20.29
CA PRO A 146 -18.37 -1.20 -19.27
C PRO A 146 -17.62 -1.18 -17.94
N SER A 147 -17.07 -2.31 -17.48
CA SER A 147 -16.31 -2.40 -16.23
C SER A 147 -15.02 -1.59 -16.28
N ARG A 148 -14.36 -1.52 -17.45
CA ARG A 148 -13.16 -0.70 -17.67
C ARG A 148 -13.46 0.79 -17.60
N ALA A 149 -14.59 1.23 -18.16
CA ALA A 149 -15.01 2.63 -18.08
C ALA A 149 -15.26 3.06 -16.63
N ILE A 150 -15.88 2.19 -15.84
CA ILE A 150 -16.14 2.41 -14.41
C ILE A 150 -14.83 2.45 -13.61
N LEU A 151 -13.90 1.52 -13.88
CA LEU A 151 -12.57 1.52 -13.27
C LEU A 151 -11.83 2.85 -13.51
N VAL A 152 -11.78 3.31 -14.77
CA VAL A 152 -11.08 4.54 -15.13
C VAL A 152 -11.73 5.76 -14.48
N LYS A 153 -13.08 5.82 -14.47
CA LYS A 153 -13.83 6.86 -13.76
C LYS A 153 -13.44 6.91 -12.28
N ASP A 154 -13.53 5.78 -11.58
CA ASP A 154 -13.32 5.72 -10.14
C ASP A 154 -11.84 5.97 -9.76
N LEU A 155 -10.88 5.57 -10.60
CA LEU A 155 -9.46 5.88 -10.41
C LEU A 155 -9.18 7.40 -10.42
N HIS A 156 -9.79 8.13 -11.35
CA HIS A 156 -9.67 9.60 -11.40
C HIS A 156 -10.34 10.26 -10.20
N LEU A 157 -11.48 9.72 -9.74
CA LEU A 157 -12.18 10.22 -8.58
C LEU A 157 -11.36 10.00 -7.28
N PHE A 158 -10.75 8.83 -7.14
CA PHE A 158 -9.88 8.50 -6.01
C PHE A 158 -8.67 9.45 -5.92
N ARG A 159 -7.98 9.70 -7.05
CA ARG A 159 -6.83 10.64 -7.09
C ARG A 159 -7.17 12.07 -6.69
N ARG A 160 -8.41 12.51 -6.94
CA ARG A 160 -8.87 13.86 -6.64
C ARG A 160 -9.31 14.05 -5.19
N ASP A 161 -9.53 12.97 -4.45
CA ASP A 161 -10.06 13.00 -3.09
C ASP A 161 -8.93 12.88 -2.05
N LEU A 162 -8.30 14.01 -1.74
CA LEU A 162 -7.21 14.11 -0.76
C LEU A 162 -7.59 13.60 0.64
N ARG A 163 -8.89 13.61 0.99
CA ARG A 163 -9.33 13.23 2.33
C ARG A 163 -9.27 11.72 2.55
N ASN A 164 -9.58 10.94 1.51
CA ASN A 164 -9.41 9.49 1.54
C ASN A 164 -7.93 9.07 1.51
N LEU A 165 -7.06 9.88 0.88
CA LEU A 165 -5.61 9.69 0.97
C LEU A 165 -5.07 9.95 2.38
N GLN A 166 -5.64 10.90 3.13
CA GLN A 166 -5.23 11.18 4.50
C GLN A 166 -5.50 10.00 5.46
N GLN A 167 -6.62 9.28 5.29
CA GLN A 167 -6.95 8.12 6.13
C GLN A 167 -5.95 6.96 5.96
N LEU A 168 -5.23 6.91 4.84
CA LEU A 168 -4.21 5.90 4.58
C LEU A 168 -2.89 6.16 5.31
N ILE A 169 -2.64 7.39 5.80
CA ILE A 169 -1.36 7.78 6.41
C ILE A 169 -1.03 6.89 7.60
N PHE A 170 -1.97 6.73 8.54
CA PHE A 170 -1.72 5.98 9.77
C PHE A 170 -1.42 4.48 9.53
N PRO A 171 -2.26 3.72 8.79
CA PRO A 171 -1.96 2.32 8.56
C PRO A 171 -0.78 2.09 7.61
N LEU A 172 -0.48 3.02 6.67
CA LEU A 172 0.77 2.97 5.90
C LEU A 172 2.01 3.25 6.76
N ALA A 173 1.91 4.15 7.73
CA ALA A 173 2.97 4.37 8.71
C ALA A 173 3.24 3.11 9.55
N LEU A 174 2.19 2.44 10.03
CA LEU A 174 2.32 1.18 10.75
C LEU A 174 2.93 0.08 9.87
N ALA A 175 2.50 -0.03 8.60
CA ALA A 175 3.11 -0.93 7.64
C ALA A 175 4.61 -0.65 7.44
N SER A 176 4.99 0.62 7.34
CA SER A 176 6.39 1.04 7.18
C SER A 176 7.24 0.62 8.38
N ILE A 177 6.68 0.72 9.59
CA ILE A 177 7.31 0.22 10.83
C ILE A 177 7.58 -1.27 10.74
N TRP A 178 6.59 -2.07 10.33
CA TRP A 178 6.75 -3.52 10.21
C TRP A 178 7.74 -3.93 9.13
N VAL A 179 7.71 -3.26 7.98
CA VAL A 179 8.69 -3.47 6.90
C VAL A 179 10.11 -3.15 7.40
N PHE A 180 10.30 -2.04 8.10
CA PHE A 180 11.59 -1.66 8.67
C PHE A 180 12.09 -2.68 9.71
N GLN A 181 11.18 -3.22 10.54
CA GLN A 181 11.51 -4.26 11.51
C GLN A 181 12.12 -5.50 10.84
N LEU A 182 11.56 -5.95 9.70
CA LEU A 182 12.08 -7.09 8.93
C LEU A 182 13.48 -6.82 8.35
N PHE A 183 13.72 -5.61 7.84
CA PHE A 183 14.98 -5.28 7.17
C PHE A 183 16.20 -5.35 8.08
N GLY A 184 16.07 -5.00 9.36
CA GLY A 184 17.21 -5.06 10.28
C GLY A 184 17.20 -6.26 11.24
N SER A 185 16.33 -7.26 11.02
CA SER A 185 16.56 -8.58 11.63
C SER A 185 17.62 -9.29 10.80
N ASP A 186 18.72 -9.77 11.41
CA ASP A 186 19.80 -10.53 10.76
C ASP A 186 19.33 -11.93 10.28
N ARG A 187 18.37 -11.94 9.36
CA ARG A 187 17.78 -13.15 8.79
C ARG A 187 18.67 -13.80 7.75
N SER A 188 19.61 -13.05 7.16
CA SER A 188 20.55 -13.56 6.18
C SER A 188 21.55 -14.57 6.77
N ILE A 189 21.82 -14.50 8.08
CA ILE A 189 22.78 -15.39 8.78
C ILE A 189 22.07 -16.61 9.40
N ALA A 190 20.82 -16.48 9.84
CA ALA A 190 20.02 -17.59 10.39
C ALA A 190 19.54 -18.60 9.33
N ALA A 191 19.54 -18.21 8.04
CA ALA A 191 18.96 -18.99 6.95
C ALA A 191 19.71 -20.30 6.59
N VAL A 192 20.93 -20.51 7.09
CA VAL A 192 21.72 -21.71 6.72
C VAL A 192 21.24 -22.96 7.48
N ASP A 193 20.86 -22.83 8.76
CA ASP A 193 20.54 -23.98 9.64
C ASP A 193 19.08 -24.05 10.12
N GLU A 194 18.19 -23.16 9.68
CA GLU A 194 16.79 -23.18 10.12
C GLU A 194 15.98 -24.35 9.54
N PRO A 195 15.13 -25.03 10.35
CA PRO A 195 14.17 -26.02 9.89
C PRO A 195 13.22 -25.48 8.81
N GLY A 196 12.79 -26.33 7.86
CA GLY A 196 11.90 -25.94 6.76
C GLY A 196 10.60 -25.24 7.19
N TRP A 197 10.03 -25.66 8.32
CA TRP A 197 8.83 -25.04 8.89
C TRP A 197 9.07 -23.60 9.37
N ALA A 198 10.24 -23.31 9.94
CA ALA A 198 10.60 -21.97 10.41
C ALA A 198 10.78 -21.01 9.23
N ARG A 199 11.42 -21.49 8.15
CA ARG A 199 11.54 -20.75 6.88
C ARG A 199 10.17 -20.43 6.30
N THR A 200 9.26 -21.42 6.25
CA THR A 200 7.89 -21.24 5.74
C THR A 200 7.10 -20.20 6.56
N LEU A 201 7.27 -20.15 7.88
CA LEU A 201 6.62 -19.15 8.74
C LEU A 201 7.21 -17.74 8.55
N SER A 202 8.53 -17.61 8.39
CA SER A 202 9.19 -16.33 8.12
C SER A 202 8.77 -15.74 6.76
N ASP A 203 8.72 -16.61 5.76
CA ASP A 203 8.18 -16.39 4.42
C ASP A 203 6.73 -15.87 4.47
N LEU A 204 5.88 -16.53 5.27
CA LEU A 204 4.49 -16.13 5.47
C LEU A 204 4.36 -14.80 6.22
N ALA A 205 5.22 -14.51 7.19
CA ALA A 205 5.23 -13.25 7.90
C ALA A 205 5.52 -12.06 6.96
N SER A 206 6.49 -12.23 6.06
CA SER A 206 6.82 -11.23 5.04
C SER A 206 5.64 -10.98 4.11
N THR A 207 5.00 -12.06 3.63
CA THR A 207 3.78 -11.97 2.82
C THR A 207 2.62 -11.31 3.57
N GLY A 208 2.47 -11.61 4.87
CA GLY A 208 1.43 -11.04 5.73
C GLY A 208 1.54 -9.52 5.88
N ILE A 209 2.75 -8.99 5.98
CA ILE A 209 2.98 -7.53 6.02
C ILE A 209 2.61 -6.88 4.69
N VAL A 210 3.03 -7.49 3.57
CA VAL A 210 2.65 -7.00 2.23
C VAL A 210 1.14 -7.04 2.05
N PHE A 211 0.49 -8.12 2.49
CA PHE A 211 -0.95 -8.25 2.49
C PHE A 211 -1.61 -7.15 3.33
N TYR A 212 -1.11 -6.86 4.53
CA TYR A 212 -1.61 -5.79 5.38
C TYR A 212 -1.55 -4.41 4.69
N VAL A 213 -0.46 -4.10 3.98
CA VAL A 213 -0.34 -2.87 3.19
C VAL A 213 -1.40 -2.83 2.09
N CYS A 214 -1.54 -3.93 1.35
CA CYS A 214 -2.46 -4.02 0.21
C CYS A 214 -3.92 -3.96 0.65
N VAL A 215 -4.31 -4.67 1.72
CA VAL A 215 -5.69 -4.67 2.24
C VAL A 215 -6.06 -3.31 2.82
N THR A 216 -5.10 -2.60 3.43
CA THR A 216 -5.29 -1.22 3.88
C THR A 216 -5.60 -0.28 2.70
N LEU A 217 -4.77 -0.31 1.66
CA LEU A 217 -4.97 0.50 0.45
C LEU A 217 -6.27 0.14 -0.26
N SER A 218 -6.54 -1.16 -0.36
CA SER A 218 -7.77 -1.70 -0.93
C SER A 218 -9.00 -1.31 -0.10
N GLY A 219 -8.92 -1.28 1.23
CA GLY A 219 -10.05 -1.00 2.11
C GLY A 219 -10.65 0.39 1.87
N ALA A 220 -9.79 1.38 1.61
CA ALA A 220 -10.20 2.74 1.27
C ALA A 220 -10.98 2.85 -0.06
N MET A 221 -10.84 1.85 -0.95
CA MET A 221 -11.54 1.78 -2.23
C MET A 221 -12.74 0.82 -2.18
N ALA A 222 -12.57 -0.32 -1.53
CA ALA A 222 -13.50 -1.45 -1.52
C ALA A 222 -14.71 -1.19 -0.62
N GLY A 223 -14.47 -0.82 0.65
CA GLY A 223 -15.54 -0.71 1.65
C GLY A 223 -16.48 0.47 1.42
N THR A 224 -15.99 1.53 0.76
CA THR A 224 -16.75 2.73 0.43
C THR A 224 -17.11 2.81 -1.06
N GLY A 225 -16.66 1.87 -1.90
CA GLY A 225 -16.72 2.00 -3.36
C GLY A 225 -18.12 2.23 -3.93
N ILE A 226 -19.15 1.67 -3.31
CA ILE A 226 -20.55 1.84 -3.73
C ILE A 226 -21.19 3.03 -3.01
N SER A 227 -21.01 3.13 -1.69
CA SER A 227 -21.50 4.28 -0.91
C SER A 227 -20.96 5.62 -1.43
N ARG A 228 -19.74 5.66 -1.99
CA ARG A 228 -19.13 6.87 -2.58
C ARG A 228 -19.89 7.43 -3.77
N GLU A 229 -20.66 6.61 -4.48
CA GLU A 229 -21.55 7.09 -5.55
C GLU A 229 -22.72 7.90 -4.96
N GLY A 230 -23.11 7.64 -3.71
CA GLY A 230 -24.18 8.33 -3.01
C GLY A 230 -25.48 8.34 -3.82
N ARG A 231 -26.10 9.51 -3.94
CA ARG A 231 -27.33 9.69 -4.74
C ARG A 231 -27.13 9.50 -6.24
N ALA A 232 -25.90 9.57 -6.76
CA ALA A 232 -25.63 9.29 -8.18
C ALA A 232 -25.80 7.79 -8.51
N MET A 233 -25.84 6.93 -7.50
CA MET A 233 -26.08 5.49 -7.68
C MET A 233 -27.44 5.21 -8.34
N TYR A 234 -28.48 6.03 -8.03
CA TYR A 234 -29.79 5.90 -8.65
C TYR A 234 -29.74 6.18 -10.17
N LEU A 235 -28.95 7.17 -10.60
CA LEU A 235 -28.75 7.45 -12.02
C LEU A 235 -27.97 6.33 -12.73
N LEU A 236 -26.97 5.75 -12.05
CA LEU A 236 -26.22 4.59 -12.53
C LEU A 236 -27.09 3.35 -12.72
N LYS A 237 -28.15 3.19 -11.92
CA LYS A 237 -29.09 2.07 -12.04
C LYS A 237 -30.00 2.18 -13.28
N VAL A 238 -30.23 3.40 -13.78
CA VAL A 238 -30.99 3.65 -15.02
C VAL A 238 -30.11 3.48 -16.27
N ALA A 239 -28.78 3.54 -16.11
CA ALA A 239 -27.86 3.33 -17.23
C ALA A 239 -27.92 1.86 -17.72
N PRO A 240 -27.73 1.61 -19.03
CA PRO A 240 -27.76 0.26 -19.61
C PRO A 240 -26.46 -0.52 -19.29
N VAL A 241 -26.14 -0.68 -18.01
CA VAL A 241 -24.97 -1.39 -17.51
C VAL A 241 -25.44 -2.41 -16.49
N SER A 242 -25.09 -3.69 -16.69
CA SER A 242 -25.42 -4.73 -15.71
C SER A 242 -24.70 -4.49 -14.37
N GLU A 243 -25.39 -4.81 -13.27
CA GLU A 243 -24.92 -4.68 -11.90
C GLU A 243 -23.64 -5.49 -11.69
N ARG A 244 -23.54 -6.66 -12.33
CA ARG A 244 -22.34 -7.48 -12.32
C ARG A 244 -21.14 -6.77 -12.95
N ASN A 245 -21.33 -6.09 -14.08
CA ASN A 245 -20.25 -5.35 -14.74
C ASN A 245 -19.84 -4.12 -13.93
N LEU A 246 -20.79 -3.48 -13.25
CA LEU A 246 -20.51 -2.40 -12.30
C LEU A 246 -19.61 -2.87 -11.15
N LEU A 247 -19.97 -3.98 -10.50
CA LEU A 247 -19.21 -4.55 -9.40
C LEU A 247 -17.83 -5.04 -9.83
N LEU A 248 -17.72 -5.69 -11.00
CA LEU A 248 -16.43 -6.13 -11.55
C LEU A 248 -15.46 -4.96 -11.76
N GLY A 249 -15.96 -3.81 -12.23
CA GLY A 249 -15.14 -2.59 -12.36
C GLY A 249 -14.61 -2.10 -11.01
N LYS A 250 -15.46 -2.11 -9.98
CA LYS A 250 -15.08 -1.72 -8.62
C LYS A 250 -14.13 -2.73 -7.97
N ILE A 251 -14.33 -4.03 -8.18
CA ILE A 251 -13.43 -5.09 -7.69
C ILE A 251 -12.06 -4.96 -8.34
N ALA A 252 -12.00 -4.73 -9.66
CA ALA A 252 -10.74 -4.49 -10.34
C ALA A 252 -9.98 -3.28 -9.78
N LEU A 253 -10.70 -2.20 -9.42
CA LEU A 253 -10.07 -1.03 -8.80
C LEU A 253 -9.50 -1.38 -7.42
N ALA A 254 -10.31 -2.00 -6.57
CA ALA A 254 -9.90 -2.40 -5.22
C ALA A 254 -8.77 -3.45 -5.24
N TYR A 255 -8.70 -4.28 -6.27
CA TYR A 255 -7.64 -5.27 -6.47
C TYR A 255 -6.33 -4.68 -6.97
N LEU A 256 -6.33 -3.46 -7.52
CA LEU A 256 -5.15 -2.82 -8.11
C LEU A 256 -3.92 -2.70 -7.18
N PRO A 257 -4.05 -2.44 -5.86
CA PRO A 257 -2.90 -2.34 -4.95
C PRO A 257 -2.08 -3.64 -4.84
N TYR A 258 -2.69 -4.81 -5.01
CA TYR A 258 -2.00 -6.10 -4.89
C TYR A 258 -0.92 -6.29 -5.99
N PRO A 259 -1.23 -6.20 -7.29
CA PRO A 259 -0.23 -6.25 -8.34
C PRO A 259 0.70 -5.02 -8.36
N LEU A 260 0.20 -3.81 -8.09
CA LEU A 260 1.02 -2.59 -8.26
C LEU A 260 1.94 -2.25 -7.09
N VAL A 261 1.47 -2.43 -5.86
CA VAL A 261 2.23 -2.10 -4.64
C VAL A 261 2.72 -3.36 -3.96
N GLY A 262 1.89 -4.41 -3.92
CA GLY A 262 2.24 -5.67 -3.27
C GLY A 262 3.41 -6.38 -3.94
N THR A 263 3.45 -6.44 -5.27
CA THR A 263 4.51 -7.16 -5.98
C THR A 263 5.90 -6.53 -5.83
N PRO A 264 6.13 -5.21 -6.02
CA PRO A 264 7.45 -4.64 -5.80
C PRO A 264 7.86 -4.71 -4.32
N LEU A 265 6.90 -4.55 -3.39
CA LEU A 265 7.21 -4.64 -1.96
C LEU A 265 7.61 -6.07 -1.55
N LEU A 266 6.87 -7.07 -2.03
CA LEU A 266 7.22 -8.48 -1.80
C LEU A 266 8.55 -8.83 -2.44
N LEU A 267 8.81 -8.35 -3.66
CA LEU A 267 10.09 -8.57 -4.33
C LEU A 267 11.25 -7.95 -3.55
N ALA A 268 11.10 -6.71 -3.07
CA ALA A 268 12.10 -6.09 -2.22
C ALA A 268 12.36 -6.94 -0.97
N LEU A 269 11.32 -7.32 -0.22
CA LEU A 269 11.46 -8.16 0.97
C LEU A 269 12.11 -9.52 0.66
N ALA A 270 11.76 -10.14 -0.46
CA ALA A 270 12.33 -11.42 -0.89
C ALA A 270 13.82 -11.31 -1.21
N LEU A 271 14.25 -10.23 -1.88
CA LEU A 271 15.66 -9.97 -2.18
C LEU A 271 16.46 -9.72 -0.90
N PHE A 272 15.92 -8.95 0.03
CA PHE A 272 16.58 -8.68 1.31
C PHE A 272 16.64 -9.92 2.21
N ALA A 273 15.63 -10.78 2.17
CA ALA A 273 15.59 -12.02 2.96
C ALA A 273 16.39 -13.18 2.34
N GLY A 274 16.94 -13.03 1.12
CA GLY A 274 17.61 -14.13 0.42
C GLY A 274 16.66 -15.27 0.04
N MET A 275 15.39 -14.95 -0.23
CA MET A 275 14.35 -15.94 -0.51
C MET A 275 14.60 -16.67 -1.83
N SER A 276 14.33 -17.98 -1.86
CA SER A 276 14.38 -18.75 -3.11
C SER A 276 13.30 -18.30 -4.10
N ILE A 277 13.58 -18.44 -5.40
CA ILE A 277 12.62 -18.10 -6.47
C ILE A 277 11.31 -18.89 -6.31
N ALA A 278 11.39 -20.17 -5.93
CA ALA A 278 10.20 -21.00 -5.70
C ALA A 278 9.34 -20.48 -4.53
N SER A 279 9.96 -20.10 -3.41
CA SER A 279 9.25 -19.46 -2.28
C SER A 279 8.64 -18.12 -2.69
N PHE A 280 9.36 -17.30 -3.46
CA PHE A 280 8.85 -16.03 -3.97
C PHE A 280 7.61 -16.21 -4.84
N VAL A 281 7.66 -17.11 -5.82
CA VAL A 281 6.51 -17.38 -6.71
C VAL A 281 5.32 -17.89 -5.90
N GLY A 282 5.55 -18.80 -4.94
CA GLY A 282 4.50 -19.28 -4.04
C GLY A 282 3.85 -18.16 -3.22
N GLN A 283 4.65 -17.30 -2.58
CA GLN A 283 4.14 -16.16 -1.82
C GLN A 283 3.44 -15.12 -2.69
N TRP A 284 3.96 -14.87 -3.89
CA TRP A 284 3.37 -13.95 -4.85
C TRP A 284 2.00 -14.45 -5.31
N LEU A 285 1.86 -15.74 -5.64
CA LEU A 285 0.57 -16.35 -5.96
C LEU A 285 -0.39 -16.27 -4.78
N LEU A 286 0.09 -16.53 -3.56
CA LEU A 286 -0.72 -16.43 -2.35
C LEU A 286 -1.24 -15.01 -2.14
N LEU A 287 -0.39 -14.00 -2.33
CA LEU A 287 -0.74 -12.59 -2.22
C LEU A 287 -1.84 -12.21 -3.23
N MET A 288 -1.72 -12.63 -4.49
CA MET A 288 -2.75 -12.39 -5.51
C MET A 288 -4.07 -13.09 -5.16
N LEU A 289 -3.99 -14.34 -4.71
CA LEU A 289 -5.15 -15.16 -4.39
C LEU A 289 -5.94 -14.61 -3.20
N VAL A 290 -5.24 -14.25 -2.12
CA VAL A 290 -5.86 -13.60 -0.96
C VAL A 290 -6.41 -12.22 -1.36
N GLY A 291 -5.70 -11.48 -2.21
CA GLY A 291 -6.15 -10.16 -2.64
C GLY A 291 -7.48 -10.17 -3.38
N ILE A 292 -7.67 -11.12 -4.29
CA ILE A 292 -8.91 -11.17 -5.10
C ILE A 292 -10.12 -11.56 -4.25
N GLY A 293 -9.98 -12.47 -3.28
CA GLY A 293 -11.08 -12.82 -2.39
C GLY A 293 -11.37 -11.74 -1.37
N ALA A 294 -10.34 -11.13 -0.77
CA ALA A 294 -10.52 -10.05 0.21
C ALA A 294 -11.23 -8.83 -0.40
N THR A 295 -10.85 -8.43 -1.61
CA THR A 295 -11.48 -7.32 -2.35
C THR A 295 -12.94 -7.64 -2.71
N SER A 296 -13.20 -8.87 -3.14
CA SER A 296 -14.55 -9.32 -3.51
C SER A 296 -15.48 -9.38 -2.31
N ILE A 297 -15.02 -9.89 -1.16
CA ILE A 297 -15.79 -9.88 0.10
C ILE A 297 -16.10 -8.44 0.50
N SER A 298 -15.09 -7.57 0.53
CA SER A 298 -15.24 -6.18 0.97
C SER A 298 -16.25 -5.40 0.12
N ILE A 299 -16.19 -5.55 -1.21
CA ILE A 299 -17.14 -4.91 -2.12
C ILE A 299 -18.52 -5.56 -2.04
N GLY A 300 -18.60 -6.89 -1.94
CA GLY A 300 -19.87 -7.58 -1.76
C GLY A 300 -20.64 -7.12 -0.52
N LEU A 301 -19.92 -6.92 0.60
CA LEU A 301 -20.49 -6.38 1.83
C LEU A 301 -20.89 -4.91 1.70
N GLY A 302 -20.05 -4.09 1.07
CA GLY A 302 -20.35 -2.68 0.79
C GLY A 302 -21.54 -2.49 -0.16
N ALA A 303 -21.77 -3.44 -1.07
CA ALA A 303 -22.90 -3.48 -1.98
C ALA A 303 -24.20 -3.93 -1.31
N TRP A 304 -24.10 -4.81 -0.32
CA TRP A 304 -25.25 -5.34 0.40
C TRP A 304 -25.79 -4.41 1.47
N PHE A 305 -24.90 -3.66 2.14
CA PHE A 305 -25.26 -2.62 3.10
C PHE A 305 -24.75 -1.23 2.66
N PRO A 306 -25.21 -0.72 1.51
CA PRO A 306 -24.76 0.57 1.01
C PRO A 306 -25.36 1.70 1.86
N ASN A 307 -24.54 2.69 2.21
CA ASN A 307 -25.03 3.93 2.80
C ASN A 307 -24.95 5.04 1.75
N LEU A 308 -26.05 5.32 1.05
CA LEU A 308 -26.10 6.32 -0.04
C LEU A 308 -26.44 7.73 0.46
N ALA A 309 -26.98 7.86 1.67
CA ALA A 309 -27.42 9.11 2.28
C ALA A 309 -26.40 9.60 3.32
N TRP A 310 -25.13 9.73 2.92
CA TRP A 310 -24.08 10.24 3.80
C TRP A 310 -23.91 11.76 3.59
N GLU A 311 -23.85 12.51 4.69
CA GLU A 311 -23.47 13.94 4.69
C GLU A 311 -21.97 14.10 4.98
N ASN A 312 -21.43 13.22 5.82
CA ASN A 312 -20.02 13.18 6.18
C ASN A 312 -19.33 11.99 5.50
N PRO A 313 -18.15 12.18 4.87
CA PRO A 313 -17.38 11.09 4.25
C PRO A 313 -17.03 9.94 5.20
N GLN A 314 -16.94 10.20 6.51
CA GLN A 314 -16.69 9.18 7.52
C GLN A 314 -17.86 8.19 7.71
N GLN A 315 -19.06 8.57 7.27
CA GLN A 315 -20.26 7.73 7.36
C GLN A 315 -20.49 6.89 6.09
N GLN A 316 -19.55 6.92 5.12
CA GLN A 316 -19.68 6.17 3.86
C GLN A 316 -19.69 4.65 4.09
N THR A 317 -19.03 4.15 5.12
CA THR A 317 -19.12 2.73 5.50
C THR A 317 -20.29 2.51 6.45
N SER A 318 -21.19 1.60 6.09
CA SER A 318 -22.21 1.10 7.01
C SER A 318 -21.56 0.34 8.18
N TRP A 319 -22.11 0.51 9.39
CA TRP A 319 -21.67 -0.21 10.58
C TRP A 319 -21.75 -1.73 10.39
N GLN A 320 -22.83 -2.22 9.77
CA GLN A 320 -23.05 -3.64 9.51
C GLN A 320 -21.99 -4.21 8.57
N ALA A 321 -21.68 -3.51 7.48
CA ALA A 321 -20.61 -3.89 6.56
C ALA A 321 -19.24 -3.91 7.27
N GLY A 322 -18.98 -2.90 8.11
CA GLY A 322 -17.77 -2.81 8.93
C GLY A 322 -17.59 -4.03 9.83
N CYS A 323 -18.57 -4.32 10.69
CA CYS A 323 -18.52 -5.44 11.62
C CYS A 323 -18.35 -6.79 10.90
N LEU A 324 -19.08 -7.01 9.81
CA LEU A 324 -19.00 -8.28 9.09
C LEU A 324 -17.66 -8.44 8.36
N SER A 325 -17.09 -7.34 7.86
CA SER A 325 -15.77 -7.36 7.22
C SER A 325 -14.65 -7.71 8.21
N VAL A 326 -14.72 -7.23 9.46
CA VAL A 326 -13.75 -7.52 10.52
C VAL A 326 -13.72 -9.00 10.89
N VAL A 327 -14.83 -9.72 10.71
CA VAL A 327 -14.89 -11.17 10.97
C VAL A 327 -14.56 -11.97 9.71
N LEU A 328 -15.15 -11.64 8.56
CA LEU A 328 -15.01 -12.44 7.34
C LEU A 328 -13.62 -12.35 6.71
N LEU A 329 -12.97 -11.18 6.73
CA LEU A 329 -11.66 -11.01 6.11
C LEU A 329 -10.56 -11.84 6.80
N PRO A 330 -10.43 -11.83 8.15
CA PRO A 330 -9.46 -12.69 8.84
C PRO A 330 -9.77 -14.18 8.69
N VAL A 331 -11.05 -14.59 8.72
CA VAL A 331 -11.44 -15.99 8.49
C VAL A 331 -11.03 -16.44 7.09
N TYR A 332 -11.33 -15.64 6.07
CA TYR A 332 -10.92 -15.91 4.70
C TYR A 332 -9.39 -15.99 4.56
N LEU A 333 -8.68 -15.03 5.13
CA LEU A 333 -7.21 -15.02 5.15
C LEU A 333 -6.66 -16.30 5.80
N ALA A 334 -7.16 -16.67 6.98
CA ALA A 334 -6.73 -17.85 7.72
C ALA A 334 -6.98 -19.14 6.95
N LEU A 335 -8.12 -19.26 6.24
CA LEU A 335 -8.42 -20.43 5.43
C LEU A 335 -7.48 -20.55 4.23
N VAL A 336 -7.32 -19.48 3.43
CA VAL A 336 -6.49 -19.53 2.22
C VAL A 336 -5.02 -19.74 2.56
N THR A 337 -4.50 -19.00 3.55
CA THR A 337 -3.11 -19.17 4.01
C THR A 337 -2.92 -20.51 4.71
N GLY A 338 -3.88 -20.95 5.51
CA GLY A 338 -3.85 -22.25 6.19
C GLY A 338 -3.83 -23.42 5.23
N PHE A 339 -4.63 -23.40 4.15
CA PHE A 339 -4.59 -24.47 3.15
C PHE A 339 -3.30 -24.45 2.32
N ALA A 340 -2.84 -23.27 1.87
CA ALA A 340 -1.62 -23.17 1.06
C ALA A 340 -0.35 -23.50 1.87
N ALA A 341 -0.18 -22.86 3.03
CA ALA A 341 0.98 -23.08 3.90
C ALA A 341 0.90 -24.43 4.63
N GLY A 342 -0.29 -24.83 5.09
CA GLY A 342 -0.51 -26.13 5.73
C GLY A 342 -0.20 -27.30 4.79
N GLY A 343 -0.59 -27.21 3.51
CA GLY A 343 -0.22 -28.20 2.50
C GLY A 343 1.29 -28.34 2.33
N ARG A 344 2.03 -27.22 2.38
CA ARG A 344 3.50 -27.20 2.35
C ARG A 344 4.13 -27.80 3.60
N LEU A 345 3.65 -27.41 4.78
CA LEU A 345 4.16 -27.92 6.06
C LEU A 345 3.90 -29.43 6.21
N LEU A 346 2.71 -29.90 5.83
CA LEU A 346 2.39 -31.34 5.83
C LEU A 346 3.29 -32.12 4.86
N ALA A 347 3.61 -31.55 3.70
CA ALA A 347 4.53 -32.15 2.75
C ALA A 347 5.96 -32.30 3.30
N GLU A 348 6.43 -31.32 4.08
CA GLU A 348 7.74 -31.37 4.75
C GLU A 348 7.77 -32.42 5.87
N VAL A 349 6.67 -32.63 6.60
CA VAL A 349 6.58 -33.62 7.69
C VAL A 349 6.44 -35.05 7.17
N VAL A 350 5.61 -35.28 6.15
CA VAL A 350 5.34 -36.63 5.63
C VAL A 350 6.53 -37.18 4.84
N GLY A 351 7.22 -36.32 4.08
CA GLY A 351 8.35 -36.74 3.24
C GLY A 351 7.96 -37.70 2.09
N GLY A 352 8.84 -37.85 1.09
CA GLY A 352 8.66 -38.82 0.00
C GLY A 352 7.79 -38.34 -1.19
N PRO A 353 7.30 -39.26 -2.04
CA PRO A 353 6.65 -38.93 -3.33
C PRO A 353 5.28 -38.23 -3.18
N PHE A 354 4.66 -38.34 -2.00
CA PHE A 354 3.37 -37.69 -1.70
C PHE A 354 3.50 -36.20 -1.33
N SER A 355 4.71 -35.70 -1.07
CA SER A 355 4.94 -34.29 -0.73
C SER A 355 4.37 -33.33 -1.78
N LEU A 356 4.59 -33.62 -3.07
CA LEU A 356 4.08 -32.81 -4.17
C LEU A 356 2.54 -32.85 -4.23
N THR A 357 1.92 -34.02 -4.00
CA THR A 357 0.46 -34.12 -3.99
C THR A 357 -0.18 -33.35 -2.83
N LEU A 358 0.45 -33.32 -1.65
CA LEU A 358 -0.04 -32.58 -0.49
C LEU A 358 0.05 -31.07 -0.71
N THR A 359 1.17 -30.59 -1.27
CA THR A 359 1.32 -29.17 -1.61
C THR A 359 0.32 -28.73 -2.66
N LEU A 360 0.17 -29.48 -3.76
CA LEU A 360 -0.82 -29.19 -4.80
C LEU A 360 -2.25 -29.28 -4.27
N GLY A 361 -2.56 -30.25 -3.41
CA GLY A 361 -3.86 -30.36 -2.76
C GLY A 361 -4.19 -29.14 -1.90
N GLY A 362 -3.23 -28.65 -1.11
CA GLY A 362 -3.38 -27.41 -0.33
C GLY A 362 -3.63 -26.19 -1.21
N TRP A 363 -2.90 -26.06 -2.33
CA TRP A 363 -3.11 -25.00 -3.30
C TRP A 363 -4.48 -25.09 -4.00
N LEU A 364 -4.93 -26.28 -4.37
CA LEU A 364 -6.25 -26.49 -4.97
C LEU A 364 -7.37 -26.07 -4.00
N LEU A 365 -7.26 -26.42 -2.72
CA LEU A 365 -8.21 -25.98 -1.69
C LEU A 365 -8.16 -24.47 -1.49
N ALA A 366 -6.97 -23.87 -1.44
CA ALA A 366 -6.81 -22.42 -1.34
C ALA A 366 -7.48 -21.69 -2.53
N VAL A 367 -7.29 -22.20 -3.76
CA VAL A 367 -7.93 -21.66 -4.96
C VAL A 367 -9.44 -21.84 -4.89
N LEU A 368 -9.93 -22.99 -4.45
CA LEU A 368 -11.37 -23.25 -4.27
C LEU A 368 -11.99 -22.26 -3.28
N VAL A 369 -11.35 -22.03 -2.13
CA VAL A 369 -11.85 -21.05 -1.14
C VAL A 369 -11.85 -19.64 -1.73
N ALA A 370 -10.82 -19.26 -2.48
CA ALA A 370 -10.77 -17.95 -3.13
C ALA A 370 -11.81 -17.79 -4.25
N THR A 371 -12.06 -18.83 -5.06
CA THR A 371 -13.11 -18.78 -6.08
C THR A 371 -14.50 -18.71 -5.44
N LEU A 372 -14.75 -19.47 -4.36
CA LEU A 372 -16.00 -19.36 -3.61
C LEU A 372 -16.17 -17.97 -2.97
N ALA A 373 -15.11 -17.39 -2.41
CA ALA A 373 -15.14 -16.04 -1.84
C ALA A 373 -15.42 -14.96 -2.90
N THR A 374 -14.80 -15.08 -4.08
CA THR A 374 -15.00 -14.14 -5.19
C THR A 374 -16.40 -14.25 -5.79
N MET A 375 -16.87 -15.47 -6.06
CA MET A 375 -18.23 -15.73 -6.54
C MET A 375 -19.29 -15.32 -5.51
N GLY A 376 -19.06 -15.63 -4.24
CA GLY A 376 -19.92 -15.22 -3.13
C GLY A 376 -19.99 -13.70 -3.02
N GLY A 377 -18.84 -13.02 -2.97
CA GLY A 377 -18.77 -11.56 -2.92
C GLY A 377 -19.50 -10.89 -4.11
N LEU A 378 -19.31 -11.41 -5.33
CA LEU A 378 -20.03 -10.94 -6.51
C LEU A 378 -21.54 -11.20 -6.41
N ALA A 379 -21.97 -12.40 -6.03
CA ALA A 379 -23.39 -12.77 -5.97
C ALA A 379 -24.15 -12.04 -4.86
N PHE A 380 -23.54 -11.88 -3.68
CA PHE A 380 -24.08 -11.04 -2.62
C PHE A 380 -24.13 -9.58 -3.09
N GLY A 381 -23.06 -9.10 -3.74
CA GLY A 381 -23.04 -7.73 -4.21
C GLY A 381 -24.10 -7.41 -5.26
N THR A 382 -24.31 -8.28 -6.26
CA THR A 382 -25.32 -8.05 -7.32
C THR A 382 -26.71 -7.98 -6.72
N ARG A 383 -27.05 -8.94 -5.85
CA ARG A 383 -28.33 -8.95 -5.12
C ARG A 383 -28.50 -7.73 -4.22
N GLY A 384 -27.42 -7.24 -3.62
CA GLY A 384 -27.42 -6.01 -2.83
C GLY A 384 -27.81 -4.78 -3.66
N VAL A 385 -27.22 -4.64 -4.85
CA VAL A 385 -27.53 -3.54 -5.77
C VAL A 385 -28.94 -3.66 -6.38
N GLU A 386 -29.38 -4.88 -6.68
CA GLU A 386 -30.74 -5.14 -7.18
C GLU A 386 -31.82 -4.67 -6.20
N ARG A 387 -31.61 -4.88 -4.88
CA ARG A 387 -32.52 -4.48 -3.80
C ARG A 387 -32.69 -2.97 -3.61
N LEU A 388 -31.83 -2.14 -4.19
CA LEU A 388 -31.95 -0.69 -4.08
C LEU A 388 -33.14 -0.20 -4.91
N GLU A 389 -34.34 -0.19 -4.34
CA GLU A 389 -35.54 0.33 -5.01
C GLU A 389 -35.32 1.80 -5.44
N LEU A 390 -35.81 2.14 -6.64
CA LEU A 390 -35.70 3.46 -7.27
C LEU A 390 -36.62 4.48 -6.61
#